data_AF-A0A363TZS4-F1
#
_entry.id   AF-A0A363TZS4-F1
#
_cell.length_a   1.000
_cell.length_b   1.000
_cell.length_c   1.000
_cell.angle_alpha   90.00
_cell.angle_beta   90.00
_cell.angle_gamma   90.00
#
_symmetry.space_group_name_H-M   'P 1'
#
loop_
_entity.id
_entity.type
_entity.pdbx_description
1 polymer ?
#
loop_
_entity_poly.entity_id
_entity_poly.type
_entity_poly.pdbx_seq_one_letter_code
_entity_poly.pdbx_strand_id
1 'polypeptide(L)'
;GGSETAYQVLVAGGKLKKHTRALLALGNIVNIPLDMNEFDPASGTGTQTRILWDGAQFLKTATMNQTSMTWQNLDPAVAIDMNNLRYPELNFWSQALGGSVQIKLQDCVHNDNATPFNPSDDTFACAADNATQVVSYAEVTVTPSDTVPATLQCFENCPDAANLGGANPFLMSSGYQPVPPASATPAATYTFDSATMLLKSGGTDVVASSLDGGFQWGLMSGPLFENTAENQNLLKCEWDNNTCAWQARSNLPSYYTWETGPNSWNRFMALHSGSTFLSFEPPLSLGYIHLAAGKYLNARFNLEYGGFGDLNGIPGKCVNLETGLDADCSQGGPGSPIRWVPEFTIPDGSAATDSGNATYYIKALEKEQRMRKDLDACGALAVTSYASQLPGASDWVDPNVGTEPSVTGAPAVIGGVLQ
;
A
#
# COMPACT_ATOMS: atom_id res chain seq x y z
N GLY A 1 41.08 6.49 -14.14
CA GLY A 1 40.22 7.17 -15.11
C GLY A 1 39.18 6.19 -15.57
N GLY A 2 37.92 6.39 -15.20
CA GLY A 2 36.81 5.64 -15.81
C GLY A 2 36.50 6.28 -17.16
N SER A 3 36.28 5.48 -18.21
CA SER A 3 35.68 6.02 -19.42
C SER A 3 34.23 6.38 -19.10
N GLU A 4 33.84 7.60 -19.43
CA GLU A 4 32.43 8.01 -19.35
C GLU A 4 31.64 7.22 -20.39
N THR A 5 30.81 6.29 -19.94
CA THR A 5 29.81 5.65 -20.80
C THR A 5 28.61 6.59 -20.88
N ALA A 6 28.34 7.13 -22.06
CA ALA A 6 27.17 7.97 -22.28
C ALA A 6 25.89 7.13 -22.26
N TYR A 7 24.95 7.47 -21.39
CA TYR A 7 23.62 6.88 -21.34
C TYR A 7 22.58 7.84 -21.92
N GLN A 8 21.56 7.27 -22.55
CA GLN A 8 20.38 7.96 -23.04
C GLN A 8 19.17 7.54 -22.22
N VAL A 9 18.21 8.45 -22.07
CA VAL A 9 16.94 8.19 -21.37
C VAL A 9 15.88 7.85 -22.42
N LEU A 10 15.26 6.68 -22.28
CA LEU A 10 13.99 6.37 -22.93
C LEU A 10 12.85 6.78 -22.00
N VAL A 11 11.94 7.61 -22.49
CA VAL A 11 10.68 7.92 -21.80
C VAL A 11 9.52 7.48 -22.68
N ALA A 12 8.71 6.56 -22.21
CA ALA A 12 7.49 6.14 -22.90
C ALA A 12 6.26 6.77 -22.25
N GLY A 13 5.26 7.12 -23.06
CA GLY A 13 4.04 7.81 -22.62
C GLY A 13 3.10 6.98 -21.73
N GLY A 14 3.48 5.74 -21.43
CA GLY A 14 2.80 4.89 -20.46
C GLY A 14 3.74 3.80 -19.96
N LYS A 15 3.23 2.91 -19.11
CA LYS A 15 3.96 1.75 -18.60
C LYS A 15 3.03 0.54 -18.48
N LEU A 16 3.55 -0.62 -18.81
CA LEU A 16 2.87 -1.90 -18.62
C LEU A 16 3.28 -2.48 -17.27
N LYS A 17 2.32 -2.92 -16.48
CA LYS A 17 2.55 -3.59 -15.20
C LYS A 17 2.08 -5.03 -15.29
N LYS A 18 2.91 -5.97 -14.86
CA LYS A 18 2.54 -7.37 -14.67
C LYS A 18 2.04 -7.58 -13.26
N HIS A 19 0.90 -8.24 -13.14
CA HIS A 19 0.28 -8.66 -11.90
C HIS A 19 0.46 -10.17 -11.78
N THR A 20 1.05 -10.63 -10.68
CA THR A 20 1.21 -12.06 -10.40
C THR A 20 0.41 -12.41 -9.16
N ARG A 21 -0.48 -13.39 -9.28
CA ARG A 21 -1.39 -13.76 -8.22
C ARG A 21 -0.66 -14.45 -7.08
N ALA A 22 -0.92 -13.99 -5.86
CA ALA A 22 -0.54 -14.63 -4.61
C ALA A 22 -1.80 -15.08 -3.86
N LEU A 23 -1.76 -16.30 -3.35
CA LEU A 23 -2.85 -16.91 -2.59
C LEU A 23 -2.46 -17.01 -1.12
N LEU A 24 -3.34 -16.51 -0.26
CA LEU A 24 -3.25 -16.56 1.20
C LEU A 24 -4.59 -17.09 1.75
N ALA A 25 -4.64 -17.38 3.05
CA ALA A 25 -5.90 -17.63 3.76
C ALA A 25 -6.20 -16.47 4.71
N LEU A 26 -7.47 -16.23 5.04
CA LEU A 26 -7.87 -15.17 5.99
C LEU A 26 -7.16 -15.29 7.34
N GLY A 27 -6.95 -16.52 7.80
CA GLY A 27 -6.19 -16.79 9.03
C GLY A 27 -4.73 -16.31 8.98
N ASN A 28 -4.15 -16.09 7.80
CA ASN A 28 -2.82 -15.52 7.64
C ASN A 28 -2.80 -13.99 7.70
N ILE A 29 -3.96 -13.32 7.67
CA ILE A 29 -4.05 -11.85 7.64
C ILE A 29 -4.93 -11.30 8.76
N VAL A 30 -5.05 -12.05 9.87
CA VAL A 30 -5.77 -11.59 11.06
C VAL A 30 -5.19 -10.26 11.54
N ASN A 31 -6.08 -9.30 11.80
CA ASN A 31 -5.78 -7.93 12.23
C ASN A 31 -4.95 -7.09 11.24
N ILE A 32 -4.73 -7.55 10.00
CA ILE A 32 -4.13 -6.73 8.95
C ILE A 32 -5.15 -5.68 8.49
N PRO A 33 -4.79 -4.39 8.45
CA PRO A 33 -5.65 -3.34 7.90
C PRO A 33 -6.01 -3.58 6.43
N LEU A 34 -7.32 -3.60 6.15
CA LEU A 34 -7.91 -3.68 4.82
C LEU A 34 -8.77 -2.42 4.60
N ASP A 35 -8.47 -1.63 3.58
CA ASP A 35 -9.17 -0.39 3.29
C ASP A 35 -10.20 -0.64 2.19
N MET A 36 -11.46 -0.25 2.42
CA MET A 36 -12.58 -0.40 1.49
C MET A 36 -13.21 0.96 1.22
N ASN A 37 -13.56 1.23 -0.04
CA ASN A 37 -14.36 2.39 -0.38
C ASN A 37 -15.83 1.98 -0.47
N GLU A 38 -16.67 2.58 0.37
CA GLU A 38 -18.11 2.37 0.38
C GLU A 38 -18.79 3.61 -0.21
N PHE A 39 -19.63 3.43 -1.22
CA PHE A 39 -20.44 4.52 -1.76
C PHE A 39 -21.86 4.42 -1.21
N ASP A 40 -22.31 5.47 -0.53
CA ASP A 40 -23.71 5.59 -0.12
C ASP A 40 -24.50 6.31 -1.22
N PRO A 41 -25.38 5.61 -1.94
CA PRO A 41 -26.16 6.21 -3.01
C PRO A 41 -27.22 7.20 -2.52
N ALA A 42 -27.64 7.14 -1.24
CA ALA A 42 -28.64 8.04 -0.69
C ALA A 42 -28.04 9.43 -0.40
N SER A 43 -26.82 9.48 0.12
CA SER A 43 -26.10 10.73 0.36
C SER A 43 -25.22 11.17 -0.82
N GLY A 44 -24.94 10.27 -1.77
CA GLY A 44 -24.01 10.50 -2.89
C GLY A 44 -22.55 10.61 -2.45
N THR A 45 -22.20 10.11 -1.25
CA THR A 45 -20.87 10.25 -0.68
C THR A 45 -20.13 8.91 -0.64
N GLY A 46 -18.85 8.94 -1.02
CA GLY A 46 -17.93 7.82 -0.81
C GLY A 46 -17.25 7.96 0.55
N THR A 47 -17.24 6.91 1.36
CA THR A 47 -16.49 6.84 2.62
C THR A 47 -15.47 5.73 2.52
N GLN A 48 -14.21 6.03 2.87
CA GLN A 48 -13.19 5.00 3.00
C GLN A 48 -13.22 4.46 4.43
N THR A 49 -13.37 3.15 4.57
CA THR A 49 -13.48 2.45 5.85
C THR A 49 -12.33 1.47 5.98
N ARG A 50 -11.75 1.38 7.18
CA ARG A 50 -10.75 0.37 7.54
C ARG A 50 -11.41 -0.81 8.21
N ILE A 51 -11.10 -2.00 7.71
CA ILE A 51 -11.67 -3.27 8.12
C ILE A 51 -10.54 -4.19 8.58
N LEU A 52 -10.83 -5.00 9.60
CA LEU A 52 -9.98 -6.08 10.08
C LEU A 52 -10.74 -7.39 10.04
N TRP A 53 -10.06 -8.49 9.73
CA TRP A 53 -10.52 -9.83 10.08
C TRP A 53 -9.99 -10.17 11.49
N ASP A 54 -10.89 -10.44 12.44
CA ASP A 54 -10.51 -10.73 13.84
C ASP A 54 -10.23 -12.21 14.13
N GLY A 55 -10.34 -13.07 13.10
CA GLY A 55 -10.29 -14.53 13.21
C GLY A 55 -11.67 -15.21 13.13
N ALA A 56 -12.76 -14.45 13.17
CA ALA A 56 -14.14 -14.93 13.09
C ALA A 56 -15.07 -14.07 12.24
N GLN A 57 -14.89 -12.74 12.21
CA GLN A 57 -15.72 -11.80 11.47
C GLN A 57 -14.92 -10.61 10.92
N PHE A 58 -15.49 -9.92 9.93
CA PHE A 58 -14.96 -8.64 9.46
C PHE A 58 -15.51 -7.50 10.29
N LEU A 59 -14.61 -6.69 10.85
CA LEU A 59 -14.93 -5.54 11.70
C LEU A 59 -14.47 -4.25 11.05
N LYS A 60 -15.40 -3.30 10.83
CA LYS A 60 -15.11 -1.90 10.53
C LYS A 60 -14.58 -1.22 11.79
N THR A 61 -13.36 -0.72 11.73
CA THR A 61 -12.61 -0.19 12.89
C THR A 61 -12.25 1.27 12.79
N ALA A 62 -12.27 1.86 11.59
CA ALA A 62 -12.05 3.29 11.40
C ALA A 62 -12.67 3.79 10.09
N THR A 63 -12.92 5.09 10.01
CA THR A 63 -13.32 5.80 8.78
C THR A 63 -12.31 6.90 8.45
N MET A 64 -12.07 7.15 7.17
CA MET A 64 -11.17 8.22 6.73
C MET A 64 -11.88 9.57 6.82
N ASN A 65 -11.30 10.51 7.56
CA ASN A 65 -11.69 11.90 7.48
C ASN A 65 -11.13 12.52 6.20
N GLN A 66 -11.99 12.84 5.24
CA GLN A 66 -11.58 13.37 3.93
C GLN A 66 -11.02 14.81 3.98
N THR A 67 -11.20 15.54 5.09
CA THR A 67 -10.63 16.89 5.24
C THR A 67 -9.20 16.83 5.74
N SER A 68 -8.94 16.04 6.77
CA SER A 68 -7.61 15.90 7.38
C SER A 68 -6.78 14.76 6.79
N MET A 69 -7.38 13.91 5.95
CA MET A 69 -6.77 12.70 5.39
C MET A 69 -6.24 11.76 6.48
N THR A 70 -6.98 11.63 7.59
CA THR A 70 -6.61 10.83 8.75
C THR A 70 -7.71 9.85 9.15
N TRP A 71 -7.30 8.68 9.64
CA TRP A 71 -8.22 7.65 10.15
C TRP A 71 -8.82 8.05 11.50
N GLN A 72 -10.14 7.97 11.60
CA GLN A 72 -10.90 8.15 12.84
C GLN A 72 -11.43 6.80 13.31
N ASN A 73 -11.08 6.38 14.51
CA ASN A 73 -11.49 5.08 15.04
C ASN A 73 -13.00 5.01 15.27
N LEU A 74 -13.58 3.84 14.99
CA LEU A 74 -14.94 3.46 15.35
C LEU A 74 -14.89 2.65 16.64
N ASP A 75 -15.50 3.18 17.71
CA ASP A 75 -15.61 2.51 19.00
C ASP A 75 -17.08 2.54 19.48
N PRO A 76 -17.77 1.38 19.57
CA PRO A 76 -17.27 0.05 19.23
C PRO A 76 -17.09 -0.14 17.70
N ALA A 77 -16.24 -1.08 17.32
CA ALA A 77 -16.13 -1.54 15.93
C ALA A 77 -17.46 -2.16 15.46
N VAL A 78 -17.74 -2.06 14.16
CA VAL A 78 -19.01 -2.50 13.55
C VAL A 78 -18.78 -3.69 12.63
N ALA A 79 -19.48 -4.80 12.85
CA ALA A 79 -19.37 -5.97 11.98
C ALA A 79 -19.96 -5.72 10.58
N ILE A 80 -19.34 -6.31 9.55
CA ILE A 80 -19.93 -6.36 8.20
C ILE A 80 -21.07 -7.38 8.22
N ASP A 81 -22.23 -7.00 7.66
CA ASP A 81 -23.35 -7.92 7.48
C ASP A 81 -23.10 -8.86 6.29
N MET A 82 -22.61 -10.06 6.62
CA MET A 82 -22.34 -11.12 5.64
C MET A 82 -23.60 -11.71 4.98
N ASN A 83 -24.80 -11.38 5.48
CA ASN A 83 -26.06 -11.85 4.90
C ASN A 83 -26.67 -10.89 3.88
N ASN A 84 -26.09 -9.70 3.73
CA ASN A 84 -26.63 -8.63 2.91
C ASN A 84 -25.52 -7.94 2.10
N LEU A 85 -24.69 -8.76 1.44
CA LEU A 85 -23.59 -8.27 0.62
C LEU A 85 -24.08 -7.95 -0.79
N ARG A 86 -23.49 -6.93 -1.41
CA ARG A 86 -23.78 -6.59 -2.80
C ARG A 86 -23.12 -7.53 -3.80
N TYR A 87 -22.03 -8.18 -3.40
CA TYR A 87 -21.22 -9.05 -4.25
C TYR A 87 -20.77 -10.28 -3.45
N PRO A 88 -20.55 -11.44 -4.11
CA PRO A 88 -20.05 -12.66 -3.47
C PRO A 88 -18.54 -12.59 -3.14
N GLU A 89 -17.93 -11.41 -3.22
CA GLU A 89 -16.52 -11.17 -2.92
C GLU A 89 -16.35 -9.79 -2.27
N LEU A 90 -15.34 -9.67 -1.40
CA LEU A 90 -14.95 -8.38 -0.82
C LEU A 90 -13.66 -7.91 -1.44
N ASN A 91 -13.64 -6.67 -1.93
CA ASN A 91 -12.49 -6.06 -2.57
C ASN A 91 -11.92 -4.95 -1.68
N PHE A 92 -10.64 -5.04 -1.39
CA PHE A 92 -9.90 -4.18 -0.46
C PHE A 92 -8.61 -3.67 -1.09
N TRP A 93 -8.05 -2.64 -0.48
CA TRP A 93 -6.66 -2.26 -0.64
C TRP A 93 -5.92 -2.45 0.69
N SER A 94 -4.69 -2.93 0.67
CA SER A 94 -3.87 -3.06 1.87
C SER A 94 -2.40 -2.80 1.56
N GLN A 95 -1.84 -1.75 2.16
CA GLN A 95 -0.41 -1.48 2.09
C GLN A 95 0.42 -2.67 2.60
N ALA A 96 -0.05 -3.33 3.66
CA ALA A 96 0.64 -4.44 4.29
C ALA A 96 0.64 -5.72 3.45
N LEU A 97 -0.22 -5.80 2.43
CA LEU A 97 -0.30 -6.94 1.50
C LEU A 97 0.15 -6.56 0.08
N GLY A 98 0.65 -5.33 -0.12
CA GLY A 98 1.20 -4.89 -1.40
C GLY A 98 0.17 -4.34 -2.40
N GLY A 99 -1.03 -3.96 -1.95
CA GLY A 99 -2.01 -3.29 -2.80
C GLY A 99 -3.38 -3.97 -2.78
N SER A 100 -3.95 -4.24 -3.96
CA SER A 100 -5.29 -4.81 -4.08
C SER A 100 -5.38 -6.21 -3.49
N VAL A 101 -6.42 -6.43 -2.69
CA VAL A 101 -6.71 -7.68 -1.99
C VAL A 101 -8.17 -8.02 -2.24
N GLN A 102 -8.44 -9.29 -2.53
CA GLN A 102 -9.78 -9.81 -2.71
C GLN A 102 -10.00 -11.00 -1.79
N ILE A 103 -11.14 -11.03 -1.11
CA ILE A 103 -11.56 -12.17 -0.31
C ILE A 103 -12.61 -12.94 -1.10
N LYS A 104 -12.29 -14.20 -1.40
CA LYS A 104 -13.19 -15.14 -2.07
C LYS A 104 -14.08 -15.80 -1.02
N LEU A 105 -15.24 -15.19 -0.78
CA LEU A 105 -16.20 -15.67 0.20
C LEU A 105 -16.76 -17.04 -0.19
N GLN A 106 -17.23 -17.78 0.80
CA GLN A 106 -17.69 -19.16 0.68
C GLN A 106 -19.21 -19.24 0.78
N ASP A 107 -19.79 -20.34 0.29
CA ASP A 107 -21.21 -20.67 0.46
C ASP A 107 -22.19 -19.54 0.14
N CYS A 108 -21.85 -18.69 -0.85
CA CYS A 108 -22.65 -17.53 -1.21
C CYS A 108 -23.99 -17.95 -1.84
N VAL A 109 -25.08 -17.52 -1.21
CA VAL A 109 -26.45 -17.67 -1.71
C VAL A 109 -26.90 -16.32 -2.27
N HIS A 110 -27.21 -16.31 -3.58
CA HIS A 110 -27.79 -15.15 -4.26
C HIS A 110 -29.29 -15.03 -3.91
N ASN A 111 -29.70 -13.81 -3.56
CA ASN A 111 -31.10 -13.44 -3.35
C ASN A 111 -31.51 -12.42 -4.42
N ASP A 112 -32.39 -12.84 -5.32
CA ASP A 112 -32.91 -12.06 -6.45
C ASP A 112 -34.22 -11.31 -6.12
N ASN A 113 -34.62 -11.34 -4.84
CA ASN A 113 -35.89 -10.80 -4.34
C ASN A 113 -37.12 -11.27 -5.16
N ALA A 114 -37.05 -12.46 -5.75
CA ALA A 114 -38.04 -13.01 -6.68
C ALA A 114 -38.30 -12.15 -7.93
N THR A 115 -37.26 -11.43 -8.40
CA THR A 115 -37.28 -10.62 -9.63
C THR A 115 -36.16 -11.05 -10.58
N PRO A 116 -36.22 -10.71 -11.89
CA PRO A 116 -35.10 -10.95 -12.79
C PRO A 116 -33.84 -10.24 -12.28
N PHE A 117 -32.68 -10.88 -12.41
CA PHE A 117 -31.36 -10.39 -11.95
C PHE A 117 -31.24 -8.87 -12.07
N ASN A 118 -31.17 -8.19 -10.92
CA ASN A 118 -31.02 -6.76 -10.83
C ASN A 118 -29.85 -6.43 -9.90
N PRO A 119 -28.67 -6.08 -10.44
CA PRO A 119 -27.47 -5.82 -9.63
C PRO A 119 -27.56 -4.56 -8.72
N SER A 120 -28.70 -3.86 -8.76
CA SER A 120 -28.99 -2.74 -7.86
C SER A 120 -29.79 -3.13 -6.62
N ASP A 121 -30.43 -4.30 -6.62
CA ASP A 121 -31.33 -4.78 -5.55
C ASP A 121 -30.99 -6.20 -5.07
N ASP A 122 -30.31 -6.98 -5.90
CA ASP A 122 -29.86 -8.32 -5.57
C ASP A 122 -28.79 -8.30 -4.45
N THR A 123 -28.87 -9.29 -3.56
CA THR A 123 -27.95 -9.42 -2.42
C THR A 123 -27.38 -10.84 -2.34
N PHE A 124 -26.31 -10.98 -1.57
CA PHE A 124 -25.63 -12.24 -1.34
C PHE A 124 -25.49 -12.48 0.16
N ALA A 125 -25.82 -13.71 0.58
CA ALA A 125 -25.52 -14.20 1.92
C ALA A 125 -24.35 -15.17 1.82
N CYS A 126 -23.21 -14.84 2.42
CA CYS A 126 -21.97 -15.60 2.28
C CYS A 126 -21.37 -15.96 3.64
N ALA A 127 -20.47 -16.94 3.64
CA ALA A 127 -19.66 -17.34 4.78
C ALA A 127 -18.18 -16.96 4.59
N ALA A 128 -17.46 -16.82 5.71
CA ALA A 128 -16.02 -16.70 5.74
C ALA A 128 -15.48 -17.34 7.02
N ASP A 129 -14.30 -17.92 6.91
CA ASP A 129 -13.54 -18.55 7.98
C ASP A 129 -12.03 -18.35 7.77
N ASN A 130 -11.20 -18.86 8.68
CA ASN A 130 -9.75 -18.70 8.56
C ASN A 130 -9.14 -19.42 7.33
N ALA A 131 -9.84 -20.36 6.70
CA ALA A 131 -9.42 -21.06 5.49
C ALA A 131 -9.86 -20.35 4.20
N THR A 132 -10.74 -19.34 4.31
CA THR A 132 -11.26 -18.56 3.19
C THR A 132 -10.12 -17.91 2.42
N GLN A 133 -10.17 -18.07 1.10
CA GLN A 133 -9.07 -17.70 0.21
C GLN A 133 -8.98 -16.18 0.06
N VAL A 134 -7.76 -15.69 0.19
CA VAL A 134 -7.38 -14.30 -0.01
C VAL A 134 -6.48 -14.24 -1.24
N VAL A 135 -6.90 -13.44 -2.21
CA VAL A 135 -6.16 -13.17 -3.43
C VAL A 135 -5.51 -11.81 -3.30
N SER A 136 -4.20 -11.74 -3.55
CA SER A 136 -3.45 -10.49 -3.68
C SER A 136 -2.60 -10.56 -4.95
N TYR A 137 -2.10 -9.42 -5.42
CA TYR A 137 -1.24 -9.38 -6.60
C TYR A 137 0.06 -8.67 -6.30
N ALA A 138 1.17 -9.31 -6.66
CA ALA A 138 2.45 -8.63 -6.77
C ALA A 138 2.49 -7.89 -8.11
N GLU A 139 2.73 -6.58 -8.06
CA GLU A 139 2.86 -5.73 -9.24
C GLU A 139 4.33 -5.49 -9.57
N VAL A 140 4.71 -5.69 -10.83
CA VAL A 140 6.05 -5.35 -11.34
C VAL A 140 5.91 -4.57 -12.64
N THR A 141 6.66 -3.49 -12.79
CA THR A 141 6.71 -2.77 -14.07
C THR A 141 7.50 -3.58 -15.09
N VAL A 142 6.93 -3.80 -16.27
CA VAL A 142 7.57 -4.51 -17.37
C VAL A 142 8.75 -3.70 -17.88
N THR A 143 9.87 -4.38 -18.09
CA THR A 143 11.13 -3.85 -18.60
C THR A 143 11.42 -4.39 -20.01
N PRO A 144 12.35 -3.78 -20.78
CA PRO A 144 12.69 -4.26 -22.12
C PRO A 144 13.21 -5.70 -22.20
N SER A 145 13.69 -6.26 -21.09
CA SER A 145 14.15 -7.66 -21.01
C SER A 145 13.03 -8.66 -20.73
N ASP A 146 11.84 -8.20 -20.35
CA ASP A 146 10.73 -9.09 -20.04
C ASP A 146 10.04 -9.61 -21.29
N THR A 147 9.60 -10.87 -21.24
CA THR A 147 8.78 -11.47 -22.30
C THR A 147 7.31 -11.19 -22.02
N VAL A 148 6.68 -10.41 -22.91
CA VAL A 148 5.24 -10.13 -22.91
C VAL A 148 4.55 -10.96 -24.00
N PRO A 149 3.34 -11.50 -23.79
CA PRO A 149 2.57 -12.15 -24.84
C PRO A 149 2.43 -11.25 -26.08
N ALA A 150 2.52 -11.85 -27.27
CA ALA A 150 2.49 -11.11 -28.54
C ALA A 150 1.17 -10.32 -28.72
N THR A 151 0.07 -10.87 -28.20
CA THR A 151 -1.24 -10.23 -28.19
C THR A 151 -1.85 -10.29 -26.79
N LEU A 152 -2.48 -9.18 -26.40
CA LEU A 152 -3.16 -9.03 -25.13
C LEU A 152 -4.62 -8.64 -25.40
N GLN A 153 -5.55 -9.43 -24.88
CA GLN A 153 -6.98 -9.12 -24.94
C GLN A 153 -7.42 -8.35 -23.72
N CYS A 154 -8.43 -7.51 -23.93
CA CYS A 154 -9.07 -6.75 -22.88
C CYS A 154 -10.59 -6.83 -23.05
N PHE A 155 -11.31 -7.08 -21.96
CA PHE A 155 -12.76 -7.23 -21.95
C PHE A 155 -13.50 -6.08 -21.25
N GLU A 156 -12.87 -5.39 -20.30
CA GLU A 156 -13.45 -4.26 -19.56
C GLU A 156 -12.43 -3.13 -19.40
N ASN A 157 -12.90 -1.88 -19.30
CA ASN A 157 -12.05 -0.71 -19.09
C ASN A 157 -10.85 -0.68 -20.06
N CYS A 158 -11.11 -0.99 -21.33
CA CYS A 158 -10.10 -1.10 -22.37
C CYS A 158 -9.83 0.26 -23.00
N PRO A 159 -8.63 0.84 -22.85
CA PRO A 159 -8.34 2.19 -23.34
C PRO A 159 -8.61 2.32 -24.84
N ASP A 160 -9.44 3.29 -25.20
CA ASP A 160 -9.71 3.64 -26.58
C ASP A 160 -8.61 4.55 -27.12
N ALA A 161 -7.66 3.99 -27.88
CA ALA A 161 -6.58 4.76 -28.48
C ALA A 161 -7.06 5.95 -29.34
N ALA A 162 -8.29 5.91 -29.87
CA ALA A 162 -8.86 6.99 -30.64
C ALA A 162 -9.51 8.09 -29.78
N ASN A 163 -9.78 7.83 -28.48
CA ASN A 163 -10.57 8.71 -27.62
C ASN A 163 -10.01 8.84 -26.17
N LEU A 164 -8.69 8.70 -25.97
CA LEU A 164 -8.09 8.73 -24.62
C LEU A 164 -8.32 10.04 -23.85
N GLY A 165 -8.48 11.17 -24.54
CA GLY A 165 -8.76 12.48 -23.92
C GLY A 165 -10.25 12.78 -23.77
N GLY A 166 -11.14 11.87 -24.16
CA GLY A 166 -12.58 12.06 -24.10
C GLY A 166 -13.16 11.85 -22.70
N ALA A 167 -14.45 12.17 -22.53
CA ALA A 167 -15.17 11.97 -21.26
C ALA A 167 -15.25 10.48 -20.84
N ASN A 168 -15.25 9.56 -21.82
CA ASN A 168 -15.11 8.13 -21.59
C ASN A 168 -13.93 7.60 -22.44
N PRO A 169 -12.76 7.41 -21.82
CA PRO A 169 -11.54 6.96 -22.51
C PRO A 169 -11.50 5.44 -22.76
N PHE A 170 -12.61 4.72 -22.57
CA PHE A 170 -12.67 3.26 -22.67
C PHE A 170 -13.71 2.78 -23.69
N LEU A 171 -13.38 1.72 -24.45
CA LEU A 171 -14.23 1.15 -25.51
C LEU A 171 -15.47 0.41 -24.98
N MET A 172 -15.38 -0.23 -23.81
CA MET A 172 -16.52 -0.88 -23.16
C MET A 172 -16.44 -0.70 -21.63
N SER A 173 -17.54 -0.24 -21.05
CA SER A 173 -17.70 -0.07 -19.61
C SER A 173 -18.44 -1.24 -18.93
N SER A 174 -19.08 -2.14 -19.70
CA SER A 174 -19.73 -3.34 -19.16
C SER A 174 -18.83 -4.57 -19.35
N GLY A 175 -18.38 -5.16 -18.26
CA GLY A 175 -17.60 -6.40 -18.26
C GLY A 175 -18.42 -7.67 -18.45
N TYR A 176 -19.76 -7.60 -18.46
CA TYR A 176 -20.64 -8.77 -18.58
C TYR A 176 -21.02 -9.04 -20.04
N GLN A 177 -20.95 -10.31 -20.45
CA GLN A 177 -21.46 -10.78 -21.74
C GLN A 177 -22.34 -12.03 -21.53
N PRO A 178 -23.58 -12.07 -22.06
CA PRO A 178 -24.51 -13.18 -21.89
C PRO A 178 -24.19 -14.35 -22.84
N VAL A 179 -22.92 -14.74 -22.89
CA VAL A 179 -22.38 -15.84 -23.68
C VAL A 179 -21.29 -16.58 -22.89
N PRO A 180 -21.07 -17.87 -23.16
CA PRO A 180 -19.95 -18.60 -22.58
C PRO A 180 -18.59 -17.97 -22.92
N PRO A 181 -17.57 -18.12 -22.06
CA PRO A 181 -16.26 -17.51 -22.30
C PRO A 181 -15.62 -17.88 -23.64
N ALA A 182 -15.81 -19.11 -24.10
CA ALA A 182 -15.33 -19.56 -25.41
C ALA A 182 -15.94 -18.82 -26.62
N SER A 183 -17.08 -18.15 -26.41
CA SER A 183 -17.79 -17.35 -27.42
C SER A 183 -17.70 -15.85 -27.14
N ALA A 184 -17.06 -15.45 -26.04
CA ALA A 184 -16.96 -14.06 -25.64
C ALA A 184 -15.98 -13.32 -26.54
N THR A 185 -16.28 -12.05 -26.84
CA THR A 185 -15.44 -11.22 -27.69
C THR A 185 -14.77 -10.13 -26.85
N PRO A 186 -13.44 -9.95 -26.95
CA PRO A 186 -12.77 -8.86 -26.26
C PRO A 186 -13.23 -7.51 -26.83
N ALA A 187 -13.24 -6.47 -25.98
CA ALA A 187 -13.46 -5.09 -26.42
C ALA A 187 -12.32 -4.59 -27.30
N ALA A 188 -11.10 -5.00 -26.98
CA ALA A 188 -9.91 -4.62 -27.71
C ALA A 188 -8.85 -5.71 -27.64
N THR A 189 -8.01 -5.75 -28.67
CA THR A 189 -6.76 -6.51 -28.68
C THR A 189 -5.62 -5.54 -28.87
N TYR A 190 -4.60 -5.69 -28.04
CA TYR A 190 -3.40 -4.86 -28.04
C TYR A 190 -2.16 -5.69 -28.36
N THR A 191 -1.15 -5.01 -28.86
CA THR A 191 0.23 -5.51 -28.91
C THR A 191 1.11 -4.62 -28.03
N PHE A 192 2.24 -5.15 -27.56
CA PHE A 192 3.22 -4.39 -26.81
C PHE A 192 4.55 -4.38 -27.57
N ASP A 193 5.09 -3.19 -27.79
CA ASP A 193 6.38 -3.02 -28.44
C ASP A 193 7.46 -2.86 -27.36
N SER A 194 8.31 -3.86 -27.19
CA SER A 194 9.38 -3.86 -26.18
C SER A 194 10.53 -2.90 -26.49
N ALA A 195 10.64 -2.41 -27.74
CA ALA A 195 11.67 -1.41 -28.10
C ALA A 195 11.22 0.00 -27.72
N THR A 196 9.94 0.33 -27.93
CA THR A 196 9.37 1.65 -27.59
C THR A 196 8.69 1.67 -26.22
N MET A 197 8.46 0.51 -25.61
CA MET A 197 7.73 0.31 -24.36
C MET A 197 6.29 0.82 -24.40
N LEU A 198 5.66 0.79 -25.57
CA LEU A 198 4.31 1.28 -25.81
C LEU A 198 3.33 0.16 -26.10
N LEU A 199 2.15 0.25 -25.46
CA LEU A 199 0.99 -0.53 -25.84
C LEU A 199 0.38 0.05 -27.12
N LYS A 200 -0.01 -0.81 -28.07
CA LYS A 200 -0.57 -0.43 -29.36
C LYS A 200 -1.93 -1.08 -29.58
N SER A 201 -2.90 -0.31 -30.08
CA SER A 201 -4.20 -0.81 -30.57
C SER A 201 -4.28 -0.59 -32.07
N GLY A 202 -4.36 -1.68 -32.85
CA GLY A 202 -4.37 -1.59 -34.32
C GLY A 202 -3.16 -0.86 -34.93
N GLY A 203 -2.02 -0.84 -34.22
CA GLY A 203 -0.80 -0.11 -34.59
C GLY A 203 -0.66 1.29 -34.02
N THR A 204 -1.73 1.86 -33.45
CA THR A 204 -1.75 3.19 -32.82
C THR A 204 -1.30 3.10 -31.36
N ASP A 205 -0.41 3.99 -30.94
CA ASP A 205 0.06 4.06 -29.55
C ASP A 205 -1.07 4.46 -28.59
N VAL A 206 -1.20 3.72 -27.50
CA VAL A 206 -2.20 3.97 -26.45
C VAL A 206 -1.60 4.93 -25.43
N VAL A 207 -1.47 6.21 -25.77
CA VAL A 207 -0.85 7.23 -24.91
C VAL A 207 -1.77 8.42 -24.68
N ALA A 208 -2.08 8.70 -23.41
CA ALA A 208 -2.86 9.86 -23.02
C ALA A 208 -1.95 11.04 -22.65
N SER A 209 -1.89 12.06 -23.50
CA SER A 209 -1.11 13.28 -23.25
C SER A 209 -1.85 14.32 -22.42
N SER A 210 -3.18 14.26 -22.38
CA SER A 210 -4.07 15.07 -21.55
C SER A 210 -5.23 14.20 -21.07
N LEU A 211 -5.59 14.35 -19.80
CA LEU A 211 -6.74 13.69 -19.19
C LEU A 211 -7.49 14.74 -18.36
N ASP A 212 -8.81 14.81 -18.54
CA ASP A 212 -9.68 15.73 -17.83
C ASP A 212 -10.65 14.97 -16.91
N GLY A 213 -11.32 15.72 -16.03
CA GLY A 213 -12.31 15.17 -15.11
C GLY A 213 -11.73 14.13 -14.14
N GLY A 214 -12.42 13.00 -13.99
CA GLY A 214 -12.05 11.93 -13.05
C GLY A 214 -10.72 11.21 -13.34
N PHE A 215 -10.06 11.48 -14.47
CA PHE A 215 -8.85 10.78 -14.92
C PHE A 215 -7.58 11.63 -14.85
N GLN A 216 -7.61 12.82 -14.25
CA GLN A 216 -6.46 13.75 -14.17
C GLN A 216 -5.17 13.12 -13.57
N TRP A 217 -5.31 12.08 -12.76
CA TRP A 217 -4.18 11.37 -12.11
C TRP A 217 -3.58 10.25 -12.96
N GLY A 218 -4.18 9.94 -14.11
CA GLY A 218 -3.79 8.84 -14.98
C GLY A 218 -4.97 7.97 -15.39
N LEU A 219 -4.76 7.22 -16.45
CA LEU A 219 -5.66 6.20 -16.98
C LEU A 219 -5.03 4.82 -16.74
N MET A 220 -5.79 3.90 -16.17
CA MET A 220 -5.38 2.50 -16.04
C MET A 220 -6.37 1.59 -16.76
N SER A 221 -5.86 0.62 -17.54
CA SER A 221 -6.69 -0.36 -18.21
C SER A 221 -7.31 -1.39 -17.26
N GLY A 222 -8.32 -2.09 -17.74
CA GLY A 222 -8.68 -3.43 -17.26
C GLY A 222 -7.55 -4.45 -17.44
N PRO A 223 -7.77 -5.70 -16.99
CA PRO A 223 -6.81 -6.78 -17.18
C PRO A 223 -6.55 -7.03 -18.67
N LEU A 224 -5.27 -7.09 -19.01
CA LEU A 224 -4.73 -7.43 -20.31
C LEU A 224 -4.07 -8.80 -20.21
N PHE A 225 -4.51 -9.78 -21.00
CA PHE A 225 -3.99 -11.15 -20.88
C PHE A 225 -3.98 -11.86 -22.23
N GLU A 226 -3.19 -12.94 -22.33
CA GLU A 226 -3.06 -13.71 -23.56
C GLU A 226 -4.37 -14.45 -23.90
N ASN A 227 -4.73 -14.47 -25.18
CA ASN A 227 -5.92 -15.15 -25.68
C ASN A 227 -5.75 -16.68 -25.72
N THR A 228 -5.79 -17.33 -24.56
CA THR A 228 -5.79 -18.79 -24.46
C THR A 228 -7.15 -19.28 -23.95
N ALA A 229 -7.55 -20.49 -24.33
CA ALA A 229 -8.77 -21.10 -23.82
C ALA A 229 -8.75 -21.25 -22.29
N GLU A 230 -7.56 -21.49 -21.71
CA GLU A 230 -7.36 -21.54 -20.25
C GLU A 230 -7.68 -20.20 -19.60
N ASN A 231 -7.10 -19.10 -20.10
CA ASN A 231 -7.37 -17.77 -19.57
C ASN A 231 -8.83 -17.38 -19.76
N GLN A 232 -9.42 -17.62 -20.94
CA GLN A 232 -10.83 -17.31 -21.19
C GLN A 232 -11.77 -18.04 -20.22
N ASN A 233 -11.54 -19.33 -19.97
CA ASN A 233 -12.40 -20.11 -19.07
C ASN A 233 -12.43 -19.55 -17.63
N LEU A 234 -11.38 -18.82 -17.21
CA LEU A 234 -11.31 -18.16 -15.91
C LEU A 234 -12.18 -16.90 -15.80
N LEU A 235 -12.73 -16.41 -16.91
CA LEU A 235 -13.67 -15.28 -16.95
C LEU A 235 -15.13 -15.70 -16.71
N LYS A 236 -15.41 -16.99 -16.52
CA LYS A 236 -16.77 -17.48 -16.27
C LYS A 236 -17.36 -16.82 -15.01
N CYS A 237 -18.58 -16.34 -15.09
CA CYS A 237 -19.32 -15.85 -13.93
C CYS A 237 -19.51 -16.95 -12.87
N GLU A 238 -19.56 -16.58 -11.60
CA GLU A 238 -19.68 -17.55 -10.49
C GLU A 238 -21.08 -18.20 -10.42
N TRP A 239 -22.11 -17.52 -10.94
CA TRP A 239 -23.51 -17.94 -10.81
C TRP A 239 -24.11 -18.59 -12.06
N ASP A 240 -23.44 -18.53 -13.21
CA ASP A 240 -23.98 -19.08 -14.46
C ASP A 240 -22.87 -19.46 -15.47
N ASN A 241 -23.22 -19.61 -16.75
CA ASN A 241 -22.25 -19.89 -17.82
C ASN A 241 -21.96 -18.70 -18.72
N ASN A 242 -22.21 -17.48 -18.24
CA ASN A 242 -21.90 -16.24 -18.95
C ASN A 242 -20.47 -15.78 -18.63
N THR A 243 -20.05 -14.70 -19.28
CA THR A 243 -18.70 -14.15 -19.15
C THR A 243 -18.70 -12.87 -18.33
N CYS A 244 -17.85 -12.83 -17.31
CA CYS A 244 -17.68 -11.74 -16.37
C CYS A 244 -16.22 -11.26 -16.42
N ALA A 245 -15.94 -10.20 -17.16
CA ALA A 245 -14.59 -9.69 -17.39
C ALA A 245 -13.80 -9.40 -16.10
N TRP A 246 -14.48 -8.93 -15.05
CA TRP A 246 -13.87 -8.67 -13.75
C TRP A 246 -13.27 -9.94 -13.10
N GLN A 247 -13.75 -11.13 -13.46
CA GLN A 247 -13.16 -12.40 -12.99
C GLN A 247 -11.71 -12.58 -13.45
N ALA A 248 -11.25 -11.85 -14.49
CA ALA A 248 -9.85 -11.83 -14.86
C ALA A 248 -8.95 -11.31 -13.71
N ARG A 249 -9.41 -10.31 -12.94
CA ARG A 249 -8.70 -9.80 -11.75
C ARG A 249 -8.73 -10.78 -10.59
N SER A 250 -9.66 -11.72 -10.59
CA SER A 250 -9.87 -12.65 -9.49
C SER A 250 -9.14 -13.98 -9.71
N ASN A 251 -9.16 -14.45 -10.97
CA ASN A 251 -8.90 -15.85 -11.28
C ASN A 251 -7.66 -16.07 -12.14
N LEU A 252 -7.15 -15.07 -12.85
CA LEU A 252 -5.94 -15.25 -13.66
C LEU A 252 -4.70 -15.40 -12.77
N PRO A 253 -3.82 -16.38 -13.05
CA PRO A 253 -2.54 -16.50 -12.33
C PRO A 253 -1.63 -15.30 -12.58
N SER A 254 -1.73 -14.70 -13.77
CA SER A 254 -1.10 -13.42 -14.08
C SER A 254 -1.86 -12.67 -15.16
N TYR A 255 -1.83 -11.35 -15.09
CA TYR A 255 -2.33 -10.45 -16.13
C TYR A 255 -1.49 -9.18 -16.17
N TYR A 256 -1.75 -8.31 -17.13
CA TYR A 256 -1.10 -7.01 -17.25
C TYR A 256 -2.11 -5.87 -17.12
N THR A 257 -1.66 -4.70 -16.69
CA THR A 257 -2.42 -3.46 -16.86
C THR A 257 -1.53 -2.42 -17.52
N TRP A 258 -2.15 -1.55 -18.30
CA TRP A 258 -1.50 -0.41 -18.91
C TRP A 258 -1.87 0.86 -18.16
N GLU A 259 -0.87 1.64 -17.79
CA GLU A 259 -1.03 2.96 -17.19
C GLU A 259 -0.47 4.02 -18.15
N THR A 260 -1.22 5.09 -18.39
CA THR A 260 -0.79 6.24 -19.20
C THR A 260 -1.41 7.52 -18.69
N GLY A 261 -0.79 8.67 -18.96
CA GLY A 261 -1.29 9.96 -18.51
C GLY A 261 -0.25 11.08 -18.57
N PRO A 262 -0.68 12.32 -18.24
CA PRO A 262 0.18 13.49 -18.34
C PRO A 262 1.31 13.49 -17.31
N ASN A 263 1.20 12.74 -16.22
CA ASN A 263 2.11 12.85 -15.08
C ASN A 263 3.33 11.94 -15.21
N SER A 264 4.42 12.28 -14.51
CA SER A 264 5.66 11.50 -14.54
C SER A 264 5.48 10.07 -14.00
N TRP A 265 4.64 9.88 -12.98
CA TRP A 265 4.36 8.55 -12.44
C TRP A 265 3.58 7.66 -13.41
N ASN A 266 2.87 8.22 -14.40
CA ASN A 266 2.16 7.43 -15.41
C ASN A 266 3.08 6.88 -16.52
N ARG A 267 4.32 7.35 -16.60
CA ARG A 267 5.24 7.09 -17.71
C ARG A 267 6.27 6.03 -17.35
N PHE A 268 6.74 5.30 -18.35
CA PHE A 268 7.91 4.43 -18.21
C PHE A 268 9.19 5.23 -18.46
N MET A 269 10.23 4.95 -17.67
CA MET A 269 11.55 5.53 -17.85
C MET A 269 12.62 4.43 -17.76
N ALA A 270 13.56 4.42 -18.70
CA ALA A 270 14.73 3.55 -18.66
C ALA A 270 15.97 4.28 -19.16
N LEU A 271 17.14 3.81 -18.72
CA LEU A 271 18.42 4.25 -19.27
C LEU A 271 18.95 3.19 -20.24
N HIS A 272 19.58 3.62 -21.33
CA HIS A 272 20.24 2.69 -22.25
C HIS A 272 21.53 3.29 -22.81
N SER A 273 22.44 2.41 -23.22
CA SER A 273 23.65 2.75 -23.97
C SER A 273 23.67 1.92 -25.24
N GLY A 274 23.47 2.55 -26.39
CA GLY A 274 23.20 1.83 -27.64
C GLY A 274 21.90 1.04 -27.56
N SER A 275 21.94 -0.26 -27.88
CA SER A 275 20.80 -1.18 -27.77
C SER A 275 20.65 -1.84 -26.39
N THR A 276 21.56 -1.58 -25.45
CA THR A 276 21.56 -2.21 -24.14
C THR A 276 20.86 -1.31 -23.13
N PHE A 277 19.71 -1.77 -22.62
CA PHE A 277 19.04 -1.13 -21.51
C PHE A 277 19.73 -1.47 -20.19
N LEU A 278 19.90 -0.47 -19.34
CA LEU A 278 20.32 -0.63 -17.96
C LEU A 278 19.08 -1.05 -17.16
N SER A 279 19.18 -2.20 -16.49
CA SER A 279 18.16 -2.66 -15.56
C SER A 279 18.46 -2.11 -14.17
N PHE A 280 17.42 -1.62 -13.51
CA PHE A 280 17.45 -1.32 -12.09
C PHE A 280 16.63 -2.39 -11.39
N GLU A 281 17.16 -2.94 -10.30
CA GLU A 281 16.38 -3.83 -9.47
C GLU A 281 15.24 -3.01 -8.84
N PRO A 282 13.97 -3.43 -9.03
CA PRO A 282 12.88 -2.79 -8.31
C PRO A 282 13.05 -3.03 -6.80
N PRO A 283 12.36 -2.25 -5.94
CA PRO A 283 12.27 -2.58 -4.52
C PRO A 283 11.92 -4.06 -4.31
N LEU A 284 12.64 -4.73 -3.40
CA LEU A 284 12.43 -6.14 -3.15
C LEU A 284 11.16 -6.31 -2.32
N SER A 285 10.20 -7.06 -2.86
CA SER A 285 8.99 -7.48 -2.14
C SER A 285 9.30 -8.71 -1.28
N LEU A 286 9.20 -8.57 0.03
CA LEU A 286 9.60 -9.56 1.02
C LEU A 286 8.40 -10.02 1.87
N GLY A 287 8.05 -11.29 1.78
CA GLY A 287 7.09 -11.93 2.67
C GLY A 287 7.69 -12.11 4.07
N TYR A 288 7.05 -11.51 5.07
CA TYR A 288 7.43 -11.63 6.49
C TYR A 288 6.25 -12.17 7.31
N ILE A 289 6.51 -13.14 8.18
CA ILE A 289 5.52 -13.67 9.13
C ILE A 289 5.90 -13.16 10.52
N HIS A 290 4.98 -12.45 11.17
CA HIS A 290 5.21 -11.96 12.52
C HIS A 290 4.93 -13.05 13.55
N LEU A 291 5.95 -13.42 14.33
CA LEU A 291 5.88 -14.53 15.29
C LEU A 291 5.75 -14.09 16.75
N ALA A 292 5.87 -12.79 17.05
CA ALA A 292 5.72 -12.33 18.41
C ALA A 292 4.23 -12.41 18.83
N ALA A 293 4.00 -12.76 20.10
CA ALA A 293 2.66 -12.80 20.65
C ALA A 293 2.01 -11.41 20.62
N GLY A 294 0.71 -11.37 20.33
CA GLY A 294 -0.07 -10.12 20.30
C GLY A 294 -0.97 -10.05 19.07
N LYS A 295 -1.37 -8.82 18.72
CA LYS A 295 -2.32 -8.50 17.65
C LYS A 295 -1.99 -9.19 16.31
N TYR A 296 -0.71 -9.26 15.95
CA TYR A 296 -0.25 -9.72 14.64
C TYR A 296 0.38 -11.13 14.66
N LEU A 297 0.12 -11.94 15.70
CA LEU A 297 0.70 -13.27 15.77
C LEU A 297 0.28 -14.12 14.56
N ASN A 298 1.27 -14.66 13.84
CA ASN A 298 1.14 -15.41 12.59
C ASN A 298 0.62 -14.62 11.38
N ALA A 299 0.46 -13.30 11.52
CA ALA A 299 0.06 -12.45 10.41
C ALA A 299 1.20 -12.34 9.39
N ARG A 300 0.84 -12.38 8.11
CA ARG A 300 1.76 -12.25 6.98
C ARG A 300 1.73 -10.83 6.42
N PHE A 301 2.91 -10.28 6.23
CA PHE A 301 3.16 -8.95 5.67
C PHE A 301 3.93 -9.10 4.36
N ASN A 302 3.63 -8.23 3.40
CA ASN A 302 4.46 -7.98 2.24
C ASN A 302 5.22 -6.67 2.47
N LEU A 303 6.48 -6.79 2.89
CA LEU A 303 7.36 -5.67 3.14
C LEU A 303 8.04 -5.26 1.84
N GLU A 304 8.29 -3.97 1.66
CA GLU A 304 8.99 -3.45 0.48
C GLU A 304 10.34 -2.90 0.91
N TYR A 305 11.43 -3.50 0.43
CA TYR A 305 12.79 -3.05 0.66
C TYR A 305 13.25 -2.15 -0.49
N GLY A 306 13.25 -0.84 -0.25
CA GLY A 306 13.62 0.20 -1.24
C GLY A 306 15.13 0.45 -1.35
N GLY A 307 15.94 -0.18 -0.50
CA GLY A 307 17.38 0.02 -0.42
C GLY A 307 17.87 0.14 1.01
N PHE A 308 19.17 0.44 1.19
CA PHE A 308 19.78 0.49 2.53
C PHE A 308 19.03 1.47 3.45
N GLY A 309 18.41 0.92 4.49
CA GLY A 309 17.66 1.68 5.49
C GLY A 309 16.22 2.02 5.14
N ASP A 310 15.71 1.48 4.04
CA ASP A 310 14.34 1.73 3.58
C ASP A 310 13.54 0.42 3.53
N LEU A 311 12.73 0.17 4.58
CA LEU A 311 11.85 -0.99 4.70
C LEU A 311 10.42 -0.51 5.02
N ASN A 312 9.53 -0.69 4.06
CA ASN A 312 8.14 -0.24 4.10
C ASN A 312 7.17 -1.41 4.32
N GLY A 313 5.90 -1.09 4.56
CA GLY A 313 4.81 -2.08 4.71
C GLY A 313 4.49 -2.48 6.15
N ILE A 314 5.19 -1.92 7.15
CA ILE A 314 4.87 -2.10 8.57
C ILE A 314 3.70 -1.17 8.93
N PRO A 315 2.57 -1.68 9.45
CA PRO A 315 1.50 -0.83 9.99
C PRO A 315 2.04 0.09 11.06
N GLY A 316 1.53 1.31 11.11
CA GLY A 316 1.83 2.23 12.19
C GLY A 316 0.60 2.89 12.77
N LYS A 317 0.80 3.44 13.96
CA LYS A 317 -0.18 4.14 14.76
C LYS A 317 0.43 5.42 15.31
N CYS A 318 -0.38 6.28 15.90
CA CYS A 318 0.14 7.44 16.60
C CYS A 318 0.07 7.25 18.11
N VAL A 319 1.10 7.76 18.79
CA VAL A 319 1.19 7.77 20.24
C VAL A 319 1.48 9.18 20.72
N ASN A 320 0.95 9.54 21.88
CA ASN A 320 1.36 10.75 22.59
C ASN A 320 2.67 10.46 23.34
N LEU A 321 3.75 11.18 23.00
CA LEU A 321 5.08 10.97 23.59
C LEU A 321 5.17 11.36 25.07
N GLU A 322 4.26 12.18 25.59
CA GLU A 322 4.23 12.58 27.00
C GLU A 322 3.54 11.53 27.87
N THR A 323 2.50 10.87 27.35
CA THR A 323 1.70 9.90 28.11
C THR A 323 2.04 8.45 27.78
N GLY A 324 2.60 8.19 26.59
CA GLY A 324 2.85 6.86 26.05
C GLY A 324 1.59 6.12 25.58
N LEU A 325 0.45 6.80 25.52
CA LEU A 325 -0.83 6.21 25.10
C LEU A 325 -1.07 6.39 23.61
N ASP A 326 -1.88 5.50 23.04
CA ASP A 326 -2.37 5.61 21.65
C ASP A 326 -3.17 6.90 21.50
N ALA A 327 -3.00 7.56 20.35
CA ALA A 327 -3.60 8.86 20.06
C ALA A 327 -4.08 8.94 18.62
N ASP A 328 -4.99 9.88 18.35
CA ASP A 328 -5.43 10.18 17.00
C ASP A 328 -4.30 10.85 16.20
N CYS A 329 -3.95 10.24 15.07
CA CYS A 329 -2.93 10.75 14.17
C CYS A 329 -3.27 12.13 13.57
N SER A 330 -4.55 12.50 13.53
CA SER A 330 -5.01 13.82 13.07
C SER A 330 -4.50 14.98 13.94
N GLN A 331 -4.13 14.69 15.18
CA GLN A 331 -3.61 15.67 16.14
C GLN A 331 -2.08 15.82 16.07
N GLY A 332 -1.41 15.15 15.12
CA GLY A 332 0.02 15.30 14.85
C GLY A 332 0.38 16.58 14.11
N GLY A 333 1.68 16.92 14.11
CA GLY A 333 2.21 18.08 13.38
C GLY A 333 3.30 18.83 14.14
N PRO A 334 3.86 19.91 13.55
CA PRO A 334 4.88 20.72 14.22
C PRO A 334 4.41 21.22 15.60
N GLY A 335 5.14 20.84 16.66
CA GLY A 335 4.84 21.22 18.05
C GLY A 335 3.84 20.31 18.78
N SER A 336 3.31 19.28 18.14
CA SER A 336 2.45 18.27 18.79
C SER A 336 3.30 17.16 19.44
N PRO A 337 2.92 16.64 20.64
CA PRO A 337 3.55 15.45 21.21
C PRO A 337 3.09 14.16 20.51
N ILE A 338 2.17 14.22 19.54
CA ILE A 338 1.67 13.05 18.82
C ILE A 338 2.63 12.68 17.69
N ARG A 339 3.15 11.45 17.72
CA ARG A 339 4.09 10.94 16.73
C ARG A 339 3.64 9.61 16.16
N TRP A 340 3.81 9.44 14.85
CA TRP A 340 3.62 8.16 14.17
C TRP A 340 4.76 7.19 14.50
N VAL A 341 4.40 5.95 14.81
CA VAL A 341 5.31 4.87 15.21
C VAL A 341 4.83 3.55 14.62
N PRO A 342 5.73 2.58 14.34
CA PRO A 342 5.31 1.26 13.92
C PRO A 342 4.52 0.55 15.03
N GLU A 343 3.49 -0.21 14.65
CA GLU A 343 2.65 -0.95 15.60
C GLU A 343 3.36 -2.13 16.26
N PHE A 344 4.33 -2.73 15.56
CA PHE A 344 5.19 -3.78 16.08
C PHE A 344 6.64 -3.57 15.64
N THR A 345 7.55 -4.24 16.34
CA THR A 345 8.96 -4.29 15.99
C THR A 345 9.29 -5.64 15.39
N ILE A 346 10.04 -5.65 14.28
CA ILE A 346 10.61 -6.87 13.72
C ILE A 346 11.88 -7.21 14.50
N PRO A 347 11.98 -8.39 15.13
CA PRO A 347 13.20 -8.81 15.82
C PRO A 347 14.41 -8.82 14.88
N ASP A 348 15.55 -8.37 15.38
CA ASP A 348 16.82 -8.37 14.64
C ASP A 348 17.18 -9.81 14.21
N GLY A 349 17.54 -9.99 12.94
CA GLY A 349 17.80 -11.30 12.36
C GLY A 349 16.54 -12.10 11.98
N SER A 350 15.35 -11.48 11.96
CA SER A 350 14.15 -12.14 11.45
C SER A 350 14.31 -12.48 9.97
N ALA A 351 13.86 -13.68 9.59
CA ALA A 351 13.84 -14.11 8.19
C ALA A 351 12.64 -13.52 7.45
N ALA A 352 12.86 -13.14 6.20
CA ALA A 352 11.83 -12.81 5.21
C ALA A 352 12.18 -13.48 3.88
N THR A 353 11.18 -13.74 3.04
CA THR A 353 11.38 -14.46 1.78
C THR A 353 10.84 -13.67 0.60
N ASP A 354 11.59 -13.60 -0.51
CA ASP A 354 11.05 -13.05 -1.75
C ASP A 354 10.13 -14.05 -2.48
N SER A 355 9.60 -13.63 -3.63
CA SER A 355 8.75 -14.46 -4.49
C SER A 355 9.49 -15.64 -5.14
N GLY A 356 10.83 -15.62 -5.18
CA GLY A 356 11.69 -16.70 -5.63
C GLY A 356 12.08 -17.69 -4.52
N ASN A 357 11.53 -17.52 -3.31
CA ASN A 357 11.88 -18.26 -2.09
C ASN A 357 13.33 -18.05 -1.61
N ALA A 358 14.02 -16.99 -2.05
CA ALA A 358 15.30 -16.62 -1.44
C ALA A 358 15.05 -16.04 -0.04
N THR A 359 15.90 -16.41 0.92
CA THR A 359 15.79 -15.95 2.32
C THR A 359 16.69 -14.74 2.56
N TYR A 360 16.10 -13.70 3.14
CA TYR A 360 16.76 -12.48 3.58
C TYR A 360 16.62 -12.33 5.09
N TYR A 361 17.56 -11.62 5.72
CA TYR A 361 17.54 -11.36 7.16
C TYR A 361 17.40 -9.87 7.41
N ILE A 362 16.36 -9.49 8.17
CA ILE A 362 16.07 -8.11 8.53
C ILE A 362 16.98 -7.71 9.68
N LYS A 363 17.76 -6.64 9.46
CA LYS A 363 18.66 -6.06 10.46
C LYS A 363 18.09 -4.75 10.98
N ALA A 364 18.04 -4.58 12.30
CA ALA A 364 17.71 -3.29 12.90
C ALA A 364 18.86 -2.30 12.69
N LEU A 365 18.59 -1.17 12.03
CA LEU A 365 19.57 -0.08 11.88
C LEU A 365 19.51 0.89 13.06
N GLU A 366 18.30 1.27 13.46
CA GLU A 366 18.03 2.17 14.57
C GLU A 366 17.06 1.50 15.55
N LYS A 367 17.19 1.84 16.83
CA LYS A 367 16.31 1.33 17.89
C LYS A 367 15.79 2.50 18.71
N GLU A 368 14.48 2.56 18.85
CA GLU A 368 13.80 3.49 19.73
C GLU A 368 13.26 2.72 20.95
N GLN A 369 13.50 3.26 22.15
CA GLN A 369 12.91 2.75 23.37
C GLN A 369 11.88 3.76 23.89
N ARG A 370 10.64 3.29 24.07
CA ARG A 370 9.55 4.08 24.64
C ARG A 370 9.29 3.61 26.06
N MET A 371 9.35 4.53 27.01
CA MET A 371 9.09 4.25 28.41
C MET A 371 7.59 4.40 28.68
N ARG A 372 6.99 3.43 29.35
CA ARG A 372 5.62 3.56 29.86
C ARG A 372 5.66 4.33 31.18
N LYS A 373 4.71 5.24 31.39
CA LYS A 373 4.52 5.87 32.70
C LYS A 373 4.18 4.77 33.73
N ASP A 374 5.02 4.61 34.73
CA ASP A 374 4.82 3.68 35.85
C ASP A 374 4.85 4.49 37.15
N LEU A 375 3.66 4.85 37.64
CA LEU A 375 3.51 5.69 38.82
C LEU A 375 3.87 4.93 40.11
N ASP A 376 3.78 3.60 40.10
CA ASP A 376 3.99 2.75 41.27
C ASP A 376 5.46 2.35 41.41
N ALA A 377 6.22 2.32 40.31
CA ALA A 377 7.66 2.00 40.33
C ALA A 377 8.54 3.10 40.96
N CYS A 378 8.07 4.35 41.04
CA CYS A 378 8.85 5.46 41.61
C CYS A 378 9.26 5.22 43.08
N GLY A 379 8.44 4.52 43.87
CA GLY A 379 8.75 4.21 45.27
C GLY A 379 9.89 3.20 45.47
N ALA A 380 10.22 2.43 44.43
CA ALA A 380 11.31 1.44 44.44
C ALA A 380 12.63 2.02 43.87
N LEU A 381 12.61 3.24 43.33
CA LEU A 381 13.81 3.89 42.81
C LEU A 381 14.66 4.41 43.97
N ALA A 382 15.69 3.64 44.33
CA ALA A 382 16.72 4.10 45.25
C ALA A 382 17.67 5.06 44.51
N VAL A 383 17.57 6.36 44.79
CA VAL A 383 18.61 7.30 44.38
C VAL A 383 19.82 7.04 45.29
N THR A 384 20.96 6.67 44.70
CA THR A 384 22.21 6.60 45.48
C THR A 384 22.55 8.02 45.93
N SER A 385 22.39 8.29 47.22
CA SER A 385 22.73 9.59 47.78
C SER A 385 24.25 9.72 47.87
N TYR A 386 24.81 10.65 47.10
CA TYR A 386 26.19 11.07 47.22
C TYR A 386 26.38 12.15 48.29
N ALA A 387 25.38 12.43 49.12
CA ALA A 387 25.43 13.52 50.10
C ALA A 387 26.63 13.39 51.07
N SER A 388 27.11 12.17 51.35
CA SER A 388 28.30 11.92 52.17
C SER A 388 29.62 11.94 51.39
N GLN A 389 29.57 12.02 50.06
CA GLN A 389 30.74 12.08 49.16
C GLN A 389 30.92 13.46 48.52
N LEU A 390 29.91 14.33 48.59
CA LEU A 390 30.03 15.72 48.17
C LEU A 390 30.93 16.47 49.17
N PRO A 391 31.89 17.28 48.69
CA PRO A 391 32.70 18.11 49.56
C PRO A 391 31.81 18.99 50.44
N GLY A 392 32.00 18.90 51.75
CA GLY A 392 31.30 19.75 52.70
C GLY A 392 31.79 21.19 52.60
N ALA A 393 31.04 22.13 53.17
CA ALA A 393 31.53 23.50 53.31
C ALA A 393 32.86 23.59 54.10
N SER A 394 33.19 22.56 54.89
CA SER A 394 34.49 22.40 55.56
C SER A 394 35.66 22.12 54.61
N ASP A 395 35.40 21.56 53.44
CA ASP A 395 36.40 21.28 52.41
C ASP A 395 36.68 22.53 51.55
N TRP A 396 35.89 23.59 51.73
CA TRP A 396 36.16 24.88 51.13
C TRP A 396 37.35 25.55 51.83
N VAL A 397 38.39 25.82 51.05
CA VAL A 397 39.53 26.63 51.47
C VAL A 397 39.47 27.93 50.68
N ASP A 398 39.51 29.06 51.39
CA ASP A 398 39.64 30.37 50.75
C ASP A 398 40.89 30.37 49.86
N PRO A 399 40.77 30.61 48.54
CA PRO A 399 41.92 30.63 47.65
C PRO A 399 42.89 31.79 47.93
N ASN A 400 42.60 32.62 48.94
CA ASN A 400 43.42 33.73 49.40
C ASN A 400 43.82 34.64 48.23
N VAL A 401 42.82 34.95 47.39
CA VAL A 401 42.96 35.77 46.16
C VAL A 401 43.24 37.25 46.45
N GLY A 402 43.60 37.58 47.69
CA GLY A 402 43.89 38.92 48.15
C GLY A 402 42.63 39.79 48.28
N THR A 403 42.83 41.03 48.69
CA THR A 403 41.77 42.03 48.67
C THR A 403 41.38 42.35 47.24
N GLU A 404 40.08 42.47 46.99
CA GLU A 404 39.55 42.97 45.72
C GLU A 404 40.30 44.25 45.30
N PRO A 405 40.84 44.33 44.08
CA PRO A 405 41.51 45.54 43.63
C PRO A 405 40.55 46.72 43.63
N SER A 406 40.94 47.84 44.24
CA SER A 406 40.15 49.08 44.13
C SER A 406 40.28 49.64 42.71
N VAL A 407 39.23 49.49 41.91
CA VAL A 407 39.14 50.07 40.56
C VAL A 407 38.50 51.45 40.70
N THR A 408 39.33 52.51 40.76
CA THR A 408 38.86 53.90 40.88
C THR A 408 38.64 54.59 39.53
N GLY A 409 38.95 53.92 38.42
CA GLY A 409 38.75 54.42 37.06
C GLY A 409 37.50 53.85 36.39
N ALA A 410 36.95 54.57 35.42
CA ALA A 410 35.93 54.01 34.52
C ALA A 410 36.53 52.83 33.73
N PRO A 411 35.71 51.86 33.26
CA PRO A 411 36.20 50.68 32.55
C PRO A 411 37.01 51.10 31.32
N ALA A 412 38.26 50.67 31.20
CA ALA A 412 39.09 51.00 30.04
C ALA A 412 38.62 50.30 28.77
N VAL A 413 37.75 49.29 28.85
CA VAL A 413 37.16 48.58 27.71
C VAL A 413 35.72 48.20 28.03
N ILE A 414 34.78 48.53 27.13
CA ILE A 414 33.40 48.02 27.16
C ILE A 414 33.13 47.35 25.81
N GLY A 415 32.73 46.07 25.83
CA GLY A 415 32.38 45.33 24.62
C GLY A 415 33.51 45.15 23.60
N GLY A 416 34.77 45.07 24.05
CA GLY A 416 35.95 44.96 23.17
C GLY A 416 36.45 46.28 22.58
N VAL A 417 35.85 47.41 22.97
CA VAL A 417 36.27 48.76 22.55
C VAL A 417 36.93 49.48 23.72
N LEU A 418 38.18 49.93 23.54
CA LEU A 418 38.88 50.77 24.49
C LEU A 418 38.08 52.08 24.69
N GLN A 419 37.69 52.37 25.93
CA GLN A 419 36.85 53.53 26.27
C GLN A 419 37.64 54.82 26.36
#